data_AF-A0AAW6LM02-F1
#
_entry.id   AF-A0AAW6LM02-F1
#
_cell.length_a   1.000
_cell.length_b   1.000
_cell.length_c   1.000
_cell.angle_alpha   90.00
_cell.angle_beta   90.00
_cell.angle_gamma   90.00
#
_symmetry.space_group_name_H-M   'P 1'
#
loop_
_entity.id
_entity.type
_entity.pdbx_description
1 polymer ?
#
loop_
_entity_poly.entity_id
_entity_poly.type
_entity_poly.pdbx_seq_one_letter_code
_entity_poly.pdbx_strand_id
1 'polypeptide(L)'
;MSEARGEKSSGSDLHHRRWHPLRRTGQLIGRTLSKAWDDSIFGKAATAAFWQTLSLAPLLLGLLGMIGYIGGWFGPNTVEIIESKIVTFSGTIFSESVVDQIIRPTVTDVLQRGRPEIISVGFLLSLWAGSSAISTFVDSIVEAHGQQDARNPIWQRIFALLLYVMFLVMAVFILPLVALGPTLVGRALPASWYVVGSNLVDTFYYPAVGLLVIIGLTTLYKVALPKSLPWHRLLAGALVAGVFFMAASTGLRWYLGFVTSTGYTYGALATPIAFLLFTFFLGFAVVLGAEFNATVQEFWPARATRMEQMREWLAAQNTDEKTGPVTNLTWHLATSPIRISGDKADPATVPSYGRPRSRQTESRQSESRQNSCVDQDPCDEPHADAKSPAADCVEAVDPPSSGSTPARLTRGQSPLRSPS
;
A
#
# COMPACT_ATOMS: atom_id res chain seq x y z
N MET A 1 25.62 -41.79 60.16
CA MET A 1 26.04 -42.33 58.85
C MET A 1 24.79 -42.54 58.03
N SER A 2 24.45 -41.59 57.16
CA SER A 2 23.30 -41.69 56.24
C SER A 2 23.67 -40.97 54.95
N GLU A 3 23.36 -41.63 53.84
CA GLU A 3 23.69 -41.34 52.45
C GLU A 3 23.42 -39.90 52.00
N ALA A 4 24.43 -39.29 51.36
CA ALA A 4 24.25 -38.14 50.50
C ALA A 4 24.07 -38.62 49.06
N ARG A 5 22.82 -38.63 48.57
CA ARG A 5 22.49 -38.88 47.16
C ARG A 5 22.58 -37.55 46.40
N GLY A 6 23.65 -37.39 45.62
CA GLY A 6 23.86 -36.22 44.78
C GLY A 6 22.90 -36.19 43.59
N GLU A 7 22.06 -35.16 43.55
CA GLU A 7 21.20 -34.84 42.41
C GLU A 7 21.99 -33.99 41.41
N LYS A 8 22.40 -34.60 40.29
CA LYS A 8 22.99 -33.89 39.15
C LYS A 8 21.90 -33.04 38.51
N SER A 9 21.98 -31.72 38.64
CA SER A 9 21.19 -30.80 37.83
C SER A 9 21.58 -30.98 36.36
N SER A 10 20.68 -31.57 35.59
CA SER A 10 20.78 -31.68 34.14
C SER A 10 20.91 -30.28 33.55
N GLY A 11 22.07 -29.99 32.95
CA GLY A 11 22.30 -28.79 32.19
C GLY A 11 21.34 -28.78 31.01
N SER A 12 20.38 -27.86 31.03
CA SER A 12 19.45 -27.66 29.93
C SER A 12 20.22 -27.22 28.69
N ASP A 13 20.13 -28.07 27.68
CA ASP A 13 20.59 -27.86 26.32
C ASP A 13 20.16 -26.47 25.82
N LEU A 14 21.13 -25.57 25.74
CA LEU A 14 21.06 -24.42 24.84
C LEU A 14 21.07 -24.99 23.42
N HIS A 15 19.87 -25.32 22.91
CA HIS A 15 19.66 -25.61 21.50
C HIS A 15 20.19 -24.42 20.70
N HIS A 16 21.40 -24.55 20.17
CA HIS A 16 21.88 -23.81 19.02
C HIS A 16 20.98 -24.18 17.84
N ARG A 17 19.81 -23.53 17.79
CA ARG A 17 18.88 -23.56 16.66
C ARG A 17 19.63 -22.91 15.51
N ARG A 18 20.44 -23.68 14.77
CA ARG A 18 21.24 -23.21 13.63
C ARG A 18 20.33 -22.39 12.71
N TRP A 19 20.56 -21.08 12.75
CA TRP A 19 19.81 -20.07 12.02
C TRP A 19 20.23 -20.20 10.56
N HIS A 20 19.52 -20.98 9.74
CA HIS A 20 19.78 -20.98 8.30
C HIS A 20 19.11 -19.76 7.67
N PRO A 21 19.87 -18.71 7.27
CA PRO A 21 19.29 -17.49 6.70
C PRO A 21 18.46 -17.77 5.45
N LEU A 22 18.88 -18.76 4.63
CA LEU A 22 18.21 -19.18 3.41
C LEU A 22 16.76 -19.66 3.63
N ARG A 23 16.48 -20.39 4.73
CA ARG A 23 15.12 -20.85 5.03
C ARG A 23 14.20 -19.68 5.39
N ARG A 24 14.72 -18.65 6.07
CA ARG A 24 13.93 -17.45 6.44
C ARG A 24 13.63 -16.58 5.24
N THR A 25 14.58 -16.39 4.33
CA THR A 25 14.33 -15.63 3.10
C THR A 25 13.29 -16.31 2.23
N GLY A 26 13.35 -17.65 2.09
CA GLY A 26 12.32 -18.40 1.37
C GLY A 26 10.94 -18.32 2.02
N GLN A 27 10.87 -18.38 3.35
CA GLN A 27 9.61 -18.18 4.10
C GLN A 27 9.04 -16.77 3.92
N LEU A 28 9.89 -15.73 3.92
CA LEU A 28 9.47 -14.34 3.71
C LEU A 28 8.90 -14.14 2.30
N ILE A 29 9.58 -14.67 1.28
CA ILE A 29 9.11 -14.59 -0.11
C ILE A 29 7.79 -15.36 -0.27
N GLY A 30 7.71 -16.59 0.26
CA GLY A 30 6.49 -17.39 0.19
C GLY A 30 5.29 -16.73 0.89
N ARG A 31 5.51 -16.15 2.09
CA ARG A 31 4.49 -15.36 2.79
C ARG A 31 4.06 -14.14 2.00
N THR A 32 5.00 -13.40 1.43
CA THR A 32 4.71 -12.19 0.63
C THR A 32 3.87 -12.55 -0.59
N LEU A 33 4.22 -13.64 -1.28
CA LEU A 33 3.51 -14.05 -2.47
C LEU A 33 2.11 -14.59 -2.16
N SER A 34 1.95 -15.37 -1.08
CA SER A 34 0.63 -15.83 -0.61
C SER A 34 -0.25 -14.64 -0.27
N LYS A 35 0.26 -13.70 0.53
CA LYS A 35 -0.48 -12.50 0.93
C LYS A 35 -0.87 -11.65 -0.28
N ALA A 36 0.07 -11.38 -1.20
CA ALA A 36 -0.22 -10.64 -2.43
C ALA A 36 -1.30 -11.33 -3.28
N TRP A 37 -1.35 -12.66 -3.28
CA TRP A 37 -2.39 -13.42 -3.97
C TRP A 37 -3.76 -13.28 -3.29
N ASP A 38 -3.78 -13.45 -1.97
CA ASP A 38 -4.99 -13.32 -1.14
C ASP A 38 -5.59 -11.90 -1.25
N ASP A 39 -4.73 -10.89 -1.33
CA ASP A 39 -5.07 -9.49 -1.51
C ASP A 39 -5.40 -9.10 -2.97
N SER A 40 -5.49 -10.06 -3.88
CA SER A 40 -5.83 -9.86 -5.30
C SER A 40 -4.93 -8.86 -6.03
N ILE A 41 -3.60 -8.97 -5.86
CA ILE A 41 -2.60 -8.05 -6.45
C ILE A 41 -2.83 -7.74 -7.94
N PHE A 42 -3.25 -8.71 -8.74
CA PHE A 42 -3.56 -8.52 -10.16
C PHE A 42 -4.72 -7.55 -10.37
N GLY A 43 -5.79 -7.66 -9.56
CA GLY A 43 -6.95 -6.78 -9.62
C GLY A 43 -6.62 -5.36 -9.19
N LYS A 44 -5.85 -5.22 -8.10
CA LYS A 44 -5.33 -3.92 -7.61
C LYS A 44 -4.47 -3.23 -8.66
N ALA A 45 -3.52 -3.95 -9.25
CA ALA A 45 -2.65 -3.44 -10.31
C ALA A 45 -3.43 -3.05 -11.58
N ALA A 46 -4.41 -3.86 -11.99
CA ALA A 46 -5.25 -3.58 -13.16
C ALA A 46 -6.10 -2.33 -12.97
N THR A 47 -6.67 -2.14 -11.77
CA THR A 47 -7.48 -0.97 -11.44
C THR A 47 -6.62 0.30 -11.44
N ALA A 48 -5.42 0.25 -10.85
CA ALA A 48 -4.48 1.37 -10.90
C ALA A 48 -4.11 1.72 -12.35
N ALA A 49 -3.74 0.72 -13.16
CA ALA A 49 -3.37 0.91 -14.57
C ALA A 49 -4.49 1.53 -15.40
N PHE A 50 -5.73 1.08 -15.19
CA PHE A 50 -6.91 1.65 -15.85
C PHE A 50 -7.04 3.14 -15.55
N TRP A 51 -6.99 3.53 -14.27
CA TRP A 51 -7.12 4.94 -13.88
C TRP A 51 -5.95 5.80 -14.34
N GLN A 52 -4.72 5.28 -14.27
CA GLN A 52 -3.52 5.94 -14.81
C GLN A 52 -3.70 6.20 -16.31
N THR A 53 -4.15 5.20 -17.05
CA THR A 53 -4.34 5.28 -18.50
C THR A 53 -5.41 6.30 -18.87
N LEU A 54 -6.55 6.27 -18.17
CA LEU A 54 -7.66 7.20 -18.40
C LEU A 54 -7.25 8.65 -18.10
N SER A 55 -6.38 8.86 -17.11
CA SER A 55 -5.93 10.20 -16.72
C SER A 55 -4.94 10.85 -17.70
N LEU A 56 -4.09 10.07 -18.37
CA LEU A 56 -2.91 10.61 -19.07
C LEU A 56 -3.27 11.56 -20.23
N ALA A 57 -4.09 11.10 -21.17
CA ALA A 57 -4.42 11.89 -22.37
C ALA A 57 -5.08 13.24 -22.03
N PRO A 58 -6.17 13.29 -21.22
CA PRO A 58 -6.76 14.56 -20.84
C PRO A 58 -5.86 15.41 -19.94
N LEU A 59 -4.97 14.81 -19.12
CA LEU A 59 -3.97 15.56 -18.35
C LEU A 59 -3.00 16.30 -19.26
N LEU A 60 -2.46 15.63 -20.28
CA LEU A 60 -1.51 16.23 -21.22
C LEU A 60 -2.15 17.40 -21.98
N LEU A 61 -3.38 17.23 -22.47
CA LEU A 61 -4.14 18.31 -23.14
C LEU A 61 -4.45 19.46 -22.18
N GLY A 62 -4.84 19.16 -20.95
CA GLY A 62 -5.10 20.17 -19.91
C GLY A 62 -3.86 20.99 -19.57
N LEU A 63 -2.71 20.32 -19.36
CA LEU A 63 -1.43 20.97 -19.11
C LEU A 63 -0.98 21.83 -20.28
N LEU A 64 -1.13 21.34 -21.51
CA LEU A 64 -0.79 22.09 -22.72
C LEU A 64 -1.69 23.32 -22.87
N GLY A 65 -3.00 23.19 -22.67
CA GLY A 65 -3.92 24.32 -22.70
C GLY A 65 -3.64 25.36 -21.61
N MET A 66 -3.24 24.91 -20.41
CA MET A 66 -2.82 25.81 -19.33
C MET A 66 -1.58 26.64 -19.70
N ILE A 67 -0.63 26.05 -20.43
CA ILE A 67 0.53 26.76 -20.98
C ILE A 67 0.10 27.81 -22.01
N GLY A 68 -0.85 27.51 -22.89
CA GLY A 68 -1.37 28.51 -23.85
C GLY A 68 -1.93 29.75 -23.15
N TYR A 69 -2.60 29.54 -22.01
CA TYR A 69 -3.20 30.63 -21.23
C TYR A 69 -2.17 31.44 -20.42
N ILE A 70 -1.25 30.78 -19.70
CA ILE A 70 -0.29 31.44 -18.81
C ILE A 70 0.98 31.85 -19.58
N GLY A 71 1.23 31.28 -20.76
CA GLY A 71 2.43 31.53 -21.57
C GLY A 71 2.63 33.01 -21.91
N GLY A 72 1.54 33.76 -22.10
CA GLY A 72 1.58 35.21 -22.30
C GLY A 72 2.17 35.98 -21.11
N TRP A 73 2.11 35.43 -19.89
CA TRP A 73 2.70 36.05 -18.69
C TRP A 73 4.21 35.87 -18.60
N PHE A 74 4.77 34.89 -19.32
CA PHE A 74 6.20 34.58 -19.31
C PHE A 74 6.97 35.16 -20.50
N GLY A 75 6.27 35.84 -21.43
CA GLY A 75 6.85 36.55 -22.57
C GLY A 75 6.14 36.26 -23.90
N PRO A 76 6.23 37.16 -24.89
CA PRO A 76 5.45 37.09 -26.14
C PRO A 76 5.73 35.82 -26.97
N ASN A 77 6.94 35.26 -26.87
CA ASN A 77 7.36 34.11 -27.70
C ASN A 77 7.35 32.78 -26.92
N THR A 78 6.89 32.77 -25.66
CA THR A 78 6.97 31.56 -24.81
C THR A 78 6.17 30.40 -25.40
N VAL A 79 4.97 30.68 -25.90
CA VAL A 79 4.09 29.68 -26.51
C VAL A 79 4.72 29.09 -27.77
N GLU A 80 5.30 29.93 -28.64
CA GLU A 80 6.00 29.50 -29.86
C GLU A 80 7.26 28.67 -29.56
N ILE A 81 8.02 29.05 -28.51
CA ILE A 81 9.19 28.29 -28.06
C ILE A 81 8.78 26.91 -27.55
N ILE A 82 7.68 26.80 -26.82
CA ILE A 82 7.18 25.53 -26.30
C ILE A 82 6.65 24.66 -27.44
N GLU A 83 5.84 25.23 -28.34
CA GLU A 83 5.33 24.56 -29.54
C GLU A 83 6.48 23.98 -30.39
N SER A 84 7.48 24.80 -30.72
CA SER A 84 8.62 24.38 -31.52
C SER A 84 9.44 23.27 -30.83
N LYS A 85 9.62 23.33 -29.50
CA LYS A 85 10.29 22.26 -28.75
C LYS A 85 9.51 20.95 -28.76
N ILE A 86 8.18 21.00 -28.60
CA ILE A 86 7.33 19.80 -28.64
C ILE A 86 7.40 19.15 -30.03
N VAL A 87 7.28 19.96 -31.10
CA VAL A 87 7.36 19.47 -32.47
C VAL A 87 8.74 18.87 -32.78
N THR A 88 9.81 19.57 -32.40
CA THR A 88 11.19 19.09 -32.62
C THR A 88 11.44 17.77 -31.87
N PHE A 89 11.01 17.67 -30.61
CA PHE A 89 11.13 16.44 -29.84
C PHE A 89 10.29 15.30 -30.45
N SER A 90 9.09 15.60 -30.95
CA SER A 90 8.24 14.60 -31.58
C SER A 90 8.86 14.04 -32.87
N GLY A 91 9.60 14.87 -33.62
CA GLY A 91 10.34 14.44 -34.81
C GLY A 91 11.51 13.49 -34.54
N THR A 92 11.96 13.33 -33.30
CA THR A 92 12.98 12.31 -32.96
C THR A 92 12.39 10.93 -32.70
N ILE A 93 11.07 10.85 -32.43
CA ILE A 93 10.37 9.63 -32.03
C ILE A 93 9.43 9.14 -33.13
N PHE A 94 8.75 10.06 -33.81
CA PHE A 94 7.71 9.77 -34.79
C PHE A 94 8.16 10.13 -36.21
N SER A 95 7.48 9.56 -37.22
CA SER A 95 7.72 9.93 -38.63
C SER A 95 7.22 11.35 -38.92
N GLU A 96 7.82 12.02 -39.90
CA GLU A 96 7.44 13.38 -40.32
C GLU A 96 5.94 13.51 -40.61
N SER A 97 5.35 12.50 -41.26
CA SER A 97 3.91 12.45 -41.55
C SER A 97 3.06 12.54 -40.28
N VAL A 98 3.40 11.78 -39.23
CA VAL A 98 2.67 11.82 -37.94
C VAL A 98 2.87 13.18 -37.26
N VAL A 99 4.09 13.73 -37.32
CA VAL A 99 4.40 15.01 -36.69
C VAL A 99 3.61 16.14 -37.35
N ASP A 100 3.65 16.26 -38.66
CA ASP A 100 3.04 17.39 -39.37
C ASP A 100 1.53 17.25 -39.57
N GLN A 101 0.99 16.02 -39.68
CA GLN A 101 -0.45 15.82 -39.88
C GLN A 101 -1.25 15.69 -38.59
N ILE A 102 -0.63 15.27 -37.49
CA ILE A 102 -1.34 14.98 -36.23
C ILE A 102 -0.81 15.86 -35.10
N ILE A 103 0.50 15.80 -34.82
CA ILE A 103 1.06 16.39 -33.60
C ILE A 103 1.06 17.91 -33.68
N ARG A 104 1.63 18.50 -34.73
CA ARG A 104 1.71 19.95 -34.90
C ARG A 104 0.33 20.59 -34.88
N PRO A 105 -0.66 20.17 -35.69
CA PRO A 105 -2.01 20.75 -35.64
C PRO A 105 -2.65 20.64 -34.26
N THR A 106 -2.53 19.49 -33.59
CA THR A 106 -3.08 19.30 -32.24
C THR A 106 -2.45 20.26 -31.23
N VAL A 107 -1.13 20.43 -31.28
CA VAL A 107 -0.41 21.33 -30.37
C VAL A 107 -0.78 22.79 -30.64
N THR A 108 -0.77 23.21 -31.91
CA THR A 108 -1.15 24.58 -32.31
C THR A 108 -2.61 24.88 -31.93
N ASP A 109 -3.55 23.96 -32.18
CA ASP A 109 -4.97 24.16 -31.86
C ASP A 109 -5.20 24.28 -30.35
N VAL A 110 -4.51 23.46 -29.54
CA VAL A 110 -4.64 23.52 -28.08
C VAL A 110 -3.99 24.78 -27.50
N LEU A 111 -2.84 25.20 -28.02
CA LEU A 111 -2.10 26.36 -27.53
C LEU A 111 -2.68 27.71 -27.99
N GLN A 112 -3.18 27.79 -29.23
CA GLN A 112 -3.56 29.07 -29.86
C GLN A 112 -5.07 29.25 -30.03
N ARG A 113 -5.83 28.16 -30.23
CA ARG A 113 -7.28 28.19 -30.53
C ARG A 113 -8.13 27.39 -29.54
N GLY A 114 -7.56 27.07 -28.38
CA GLY A 114 -8.12 26.12 -27.44
C GLY A 114 -9.55 26.50 -27.02
N ARG A 115 -10.49 25.56 -27.14
CA ARG A 115 -11.83 25.68 -26.54
C ARG A 115 -11.68 25.51 -25.02
N PRO A 116 -11.71 26.58 -24.22
CA PRO A 116 -11.37 26.52 -22.80
C PRO A 116 -12.33 25.60 -22.02
N GLU A 117 -13.59 25.52 -22.46
CA GLU A 117 -14.57 24.59 -21.93
C GLU A 117 -14.11 23.11 -22.03
N ILE A 118 -13.63 22.67 -23.20
CA ILE A 118 -13.23 21.28 -23.43
C ILE A 118 -11.95 20.95 -22.66
N ILE A 119 -10.98 21.87 -22.68
CA ILE A 119 -9.71 21.72 -21.98
C ILE A 119 -9.95 21.63 -20.47
N SER A 120 -10.80 22.48 -19.91
CA SER A 120 -11.11 22.49 -18.48
C SER A 120 -11.86 21.22 -18.04
N VAL A 121 -12.84 20.76 -18.84
CA VAL A 121 -13.56 19.51 -18.55
C VAL A 121 -12.62 18.30 -18.64
N GLY A 122 -11.77 18.24 -19.67
CA GLY A 122 -10.74 17.22 -19.79
C GLY A 122 -9.80 17.22 -18.59
N PHE A 123 -9.29 18.39 -18.20
CA PHE A 123 -8.42 18.51 -17.04
C PHE A 123 -9.08 18.03 -15.74
N LEU A 124 -10.35 18.39 -15.50
CA LEU A 124 -11.10 17.91 -14.33
C LEU A 124 -11.29 16.38 -14.35
N LEU A 125 -11.61 15.80 -15.51
CA LEU A 125 -11.69 14.35 -15.68
C LEU A 125 -10.34 13.68 -15.42
N SER A 126 -9.24 14.29 -15.88
CA SER A 126 -7.89 13.79 -15.63
C SER A 126 -7.51 13.84 -14.15
N LEU A 127 -7.96 14.88 -13.43
CA LEU A 127 -7.73 15.06 -12.02
C LEU A 127 -8.50 14.01 -11.20
N TRP A 128 -9.76 13.77 -11.57
CA TRP A 128 -10.57 12.73 -10.98
C TRP A 128 -10.00 11.32 -11.23
N ALA A 129 -9.65 11.02 -12.48
CA ALA A 129 -9.05 9.73 -12.85
C ALA A 129 -7.69 9.51 -12.17
N GLY A 130 -6.82 10.52 -12.19
CA GLY A 130 -5.51 10.45 -11.57
C GLY A 130 -5.57 10.34 -10.04
N SER A 131 -6.49 11.08 -9.39
CA SER A 131 -6.75 10.91 -7.96
C SER A 131 -7.29 9.51 -7.63
N SER A 132 -8.04 8.89 -8.57
CA SER A 132 -8.53 7.51 -8.40
C SER A 132 -7.40 6.49 -8.51
N ALA A 133 -6.41 6.70 -9.39
CA ALA A 133 -5.20 5.88 -9.43
C ALA A 133 -4.41 5.96 -8.11
N ILE A 134 -4.22 7.18 -7.58
CA ILE A 134 -3.56 7.36 -6.28
C ILE A 134 -4.36 6.72 -5.15
N SER A 135 -5.70 6.80 -5.17
CA SER A 135 -6.51 6.08 -4.17
C SER A 135 -6.29 4.58 -4.26
N THR A 136 -6.25 3.98 -5.45
CA THR A 136 -5.97 2.54 -5.58
C THR A 136 -4.61 2.16 -4.98
N PHE A 137 -3.58 3.00 -5.16
CA PHE A 137 -2.29 2.76 -4.49
C PHE A 137 -2.39 2.87 -2.97
N VAL A 138 -2.98 3.95 -2.46
CA VAL A 138 -3.15 4.16 -1.01
C VAL A 138 -3.92 3.00 -0.40
N ASP A 139 -5.04 2.61 -1.00
CA ASP A 139 -5.92 1.52 -0.55
C ASP A 139 -5.15 0.21 -0.51
N SER A 140 -4.43 -0.12 -1.59
CA SER A 140 -3.60 -1.33 -1.67
C SER A 140 -2.49 -1.35 -0.61
N ILE A 141 -1.84 -0.21 -0.37
CA ILE A 141 -0.77 -0.10 0.63
C ILE A 141 -1.33 -0.26 2.05
N VAL A 142 -2.49 0.34 2.32
CA VAL A 142 -3.17 0.29 3.62
C VAL A 142 -3.69 -1.10 3.92
N GLU A 143 -4.28 -1.76 2.94
CA GLU A 143 -4.78 -3.15 3.04
C GLU A 143 -3.64 -4.14 3.26
N ALA A 144 -2.53 -4.00 2.52
CA ALA A 144 -1.33 -4.82 2.74
C ALA A 144 -0.84 -4.77 4.20
N HIS A 145 -0.99 -3.61 4.87
CA HIS A 145 -0.61 -3.42 6.27
C HIS A 145 -1.74 -3.71 7.28
N GLY A 146 -2.92 -4.16 6.82
CA GLY A 146 -4.07 -4.45 7.68
C GLY A 146 -4.64 -3.21 8.38
N GLN A 147 -4.58 -2.04 7.74
CA GLN A 147 -5.01 -0.75 8.31
C GLN A 147 -6.24 -0.14 7.64
N GLN A 148 -7.04 -0.94 6.92
CA GLN A 148 -8.16 -0.47 6.09
C GLN A 148 -9.23 0.32 6.87
N ASP A 149 -9.45 0.01 8.15
CA ASP A 149 -10.51 0.62 8.95
C ASP A 149 -10.13 1.99 9.56
N ALA A 150 -8.91 2.47 9.33
CA ALA A 150 -8.38 3.64 10.03
C ALA A 150 -8.85 4.99 9.47
N ARG A 151 -9.47 5.05 8.28
CA ARG A 151 -9.89 6.32 7.64
C ARG A 151 -11.32 6.28 7.13
N ASN A 152 -12.00 7.43 7.26
CA ASN A 152 -13.30 7.66 6.63
C ASN A 152 -13.13 7.72 5.10
N PRO A 153 -13.97 7.01 4.31
CA PRO A 153 -13.91 6.98 2.84
C PRO A 153 -13.88 8.36 2.17
N ILE A 154 -14.57 9.36 2.71
CA ILE A 154 -14.59 10.73 2.14
C ILE A 154 -13.22 11.39 2.28
N TRP A 155 -12.61 11.27 3.46
CA TRP A 155 -11.28 11.83 3.73
C TRP A 155 -10.20 11.13 2.90
N GLN A 156 -10.35 9.84 2.63
CA GLN A 156 -9.45 9.07 1.77
C GLN A 156 -9.45 9.59 0.33
N ARG A 157 -10.62 9.98 -0.21
CA ARG A 157 -10.72 10.60 -1.54
C ARG A 157 -10.04 11.97 -1.60
N ILE A 158 -10.28 12.84 -0.61
CA ILE A 158 -9.62 14.15 -0.54
C ILE A 158 -8.11 13.99 -0.39
N PHE A 159 -7.67 13.06 0.44
CA PHE A 159 -6.26 12.76 0.64
C PHE A 159 -5.58 12.27 -0.64
N ALA A 160 -6.22 11.35 -1.39
CA ALA A 160 -5.71 10.87 -2.66
C ALA A 160 -5.63 12.00 -3.71
N LEU A 161 -6.61 12.90 -3.74
CA LEU A 161 -6.59 14.10 -4.59
C LEU A 161 -5.40 15.01 -4.23
N LEU A 162 -5.19 15.31 -2.95
CA LEU A 162 -4.05 16.14 -2.50
C LEU A 162 -2.71 15.49 -2.85
N LEU A 163 -2.57 14.18 -2.64
CA LEU A 163 -1.37 13.44 -3.05
C LEU A 163 -1.15 13.49 -4.56
N TYR A 164 -2.21 13.37 -5.36
CA TYR A 164 -2.11 13.45 -6.81
C TYR A 164 -1.69 14.85 -7.28
N VAL A 165 -2.29 15.91 -6.72
CA VAL A 165 -1.89 17.30 -7.03
C VAL A 165 -0.43 17.54 -6.63
N MET A 166 -0.02 17.09 -5.43
CA MET A 166 1.37 17.19 -4.99
C MET A 166 2.32 16.43 -5.92
N PHE A 167 1.95 15.22 -6.36
CA PHE A 167 2.70 14.44 -7.34
C PHE A 167 2.82 15.20 -8.67
N LEU A 168 1.75 15.80 -9.19
CA LEU A 168 1.80 16.61 -10.41
C LEU A 168 2.74 17.81 -10.27
N VAL A 169 2.64 18.55 -9.16
CA VAL A 169 3.53 19.69 -8.89
C VAL A 169 4.99 19.24 -8.84
N MET A 170 5.28 18.15 -8.12
CA MET A 170 6.65 17.59 -8.09
C MET A 170 7.10 17.11 -9.48
N ALA A 171 6.22 16.48 -10.25
CA ALA A 171 6.52 15.97 -11.59
C ALA A 171 6.89 17.10 -12.56
N VAL A 172 6.26 18.28 -12.47
CA VAL A 172 6.58 19.46 -13.28
C VAL A 172 8.04 19.90 -13.10
N PHE A 173 8.62 19.76 -11.91
CA PHE A 173 10.02 20.12 -11.66
C PHE A 173 10.98 18.93 -11.85
N ILE A 174 10.60 17.75 -11.37
CA ILE A 174 11.47 16.57 -11.36
C ILE A 174 11.62 15.99 -12.76
N LEU A 175 10.54 15.87 -13.55
CA LEU A 175 10.63 15.21 -14.86
C LEU A 175 11.56 15.98 -15.83
N PRO A 176 11.48 17.31 -15.99
CA PRO A 176 12.45 18.03 -16.82
C PRO A 176 13.87 17.92 -16.29
N LEU A 177 14.07 17.94 -14.97
CA LEU A 177 15.39 17.75 -14.37
C LEU A 177 15.95 16.35 -14.65
N VAL A 178 15.11 15.32 -14.63
CA VAL A 178 15.46 13.93 -14.94
C VAL A 178 15.55 13.66 -16.46
N ALA A 179 14.90 14.46 -17.29
CA ALA A 179 14.99 14.33 -18.75
C ALA A 179 16.21 15.07 -19.30
N LEU A 180 16.49 16.27 -18.78
CA LEU A 180 17.52 17.17 -19.27
C LEU A 180 18.79 17.14 -18.42
N GLY A 181 18.78 16.45 -17.28
CA GLY A 181 19.86 16.42 -16.29
C GLY A 181 21.26 16.25 -16.89
N PRO A 182 21.54 15.20 -17.70
CA PRO A 182 22.87 14.98 -18.25
C PRO A 182 23.28 16.11 -19.21
N THR A 183 22.34 16.59 -20.02
CA THR A 183 22.59 17.67 -20.98
C THR A 183 22.81 19.04 -20.32
N LEU A 184 22.08 19.35 -19.25
CA LEU A 184 22.21 20.60 -18.50
C LEU A 184 23.50 20.62 -17.68
N VAL A 185 23.81 19.52 -16.98
CA VAL A 185 25.05 19.42 -16.21
C VAL A 185 26.26 19.42 -17.14
N GLY A 186 26.18 18.75 -18.29
CA GLY A 186 27.23 18.78 -19.32
C GLY A 186 27.56 20.17 -19.85
N ARG A 187 26.55 21.04 -20.02
CA ARG A 187 26.74 22.44 -20.49
C ARG A 187 27.21 23.40 -19.40
N ALA A 188 26.97 23.09 -18.14
CA ALA A 188 27.39 23.91 -17.01
C ALA A 188 28.87 23.68 -16.62
N LEU A 189 29.49 22.59 -17.09
CA LEU A 189 30.87 22.24 -16.80
C LEU A 189 31.86 23.08 -17.64
N PRO A 190 32.89 23.70 -17.02
CA PRO A 190 33.98 24.34 -17.75
C PRO A 190 34.70 23.35 -18.67
N ALA A 191 35.20 23.80 -19.82
CA ALA A 191 35.84 22.95 -20.83
C ALA A 191 36.99 22.08 -20.27
N SER A 192 37.71 22.55 -19.25
CA SER A 192 38.80 21.82 -18.60
C SER A 192 38.33 20.65 -17.73
N TRP A 193 37.08 20.67 -17.26
CA TRP A 193 36.47 19.63 -16.42
C TRP A 193 35.44 18.80 -17.18
N TYR A 194 35.18 19.11 -18.46
CA TYR A 194 34.14 18.47 -19.25
C TYR A 194 34.31 16.95 -19.30
N VAL A 195 35.52 16.44 -19.57
CA VAL A 195 35.78 14.99 -19.68
C VAL A 195 35.61 14.26 -18.34
N VAL A 196 36.07 14.85 -17.24
CA VAL A 196 35.94 14.23 -15.91
C VAL A 196 34.50 14.35 -15.41
N GLY A 197 33.88 15.51 -15.59
CA GLY A 197 32.52 15.81 -15.20
C GLY A 197 31.48 15.03 -16.01
N SER A 198 31.66 14.86 -17.32
CA SER A 198 30.74 14.06 -18.15
C SER A 198 30.77 12.60 -17.75
N ASN A 199 31.96 12.02 -17.53
CA ASN A 199 32.09 10.64 -17.04
C ASN A 199 31.47 10.44 -15.66
N LEU A 200 31.64 11.41 -14.75
CA LEU A 200 30.99 11.37 -13.43
C LEU A 200 29.47 11.42 -13.55
N VAL A 201 28.96 12.34 -14.38
CA VAL A 201 27.52 12.50 -14.62
C VAL A 201 26.95 11.21 -15.21
N ASP A 202 27.51 10.69 -16.29
CA ASP A 202 27.00 9.47 -16.94
C ASP A 202 27.00 8.25 -15.99
N THR A 203 28.00 8.17 -15.10
CA THR A 203 28.11 7.07 -14.12
C THR A 203 27.12 7.21 -12.96
N PHE A 204 27.00 8.40 -12.37
CA PHE A 204 26.20 8.60 -11.16
C PHE A 204 24.75 9.00 -11.42
N TYR A 205 24.41 9.40 -12.65
CA TYR A 205 23.09 9.88 -13.01
C TYR A 205 22.01 8.81 -12.85
N TYR A 206 22.17 7.65 -13.50
CA TYR A 206 21.18 6.57 -13.43
C TYR A 206 21.00 6.03 -12.00
N PRO A 207 22.07 5.79 -11.21
CA PRO A 207 21.93 5.49 -9.79
C PRO A 207 21.22 6.58 -8.99
N ALA A 208 21.48 7.86 -9.26
CA ALA A 208 20.81 8.97 -8.58
C ALA A 208 19.32 9.04 -8.91
N VAL A 209 18.93 8.81 -10.17
CA VAL A 209 17.52 8.70 -10.58
C VAL A 209 16.87 7.49 -9.91
N GLY A 210 17.55 6.35 -9.86
CA GLY A 210 17.09 5.17 -9.14
C GLY A 210 16.86 5.48 -7.65
N LEU A 211 17.82 6.13 -7.00
CA LEU A 211 17.70 6.56 -5.60
C LEU A 211 16.53 7.53 -5.40
N LEU A 212 16.33 8.48 -6.30
CA LEU A 212 15.20 9.41 -6.26
C LEU A 212 13.86 8.67 -6.33
N VAL A 213 13.73 7.67 -7.22
CA VAL A 213 12.54 6.82 -7.33
C VAL A 213 12.32 6.03 -6.04
N ILE A 214 13.37 5.45 -5.47
CA ILE A 214 13.29 4.71 -4.20
C ILE A 214 12.85 5.64 -3.05
N ILE A 215 13.40 6.86 -2.97
CA ILE A 215 12.99 7.86 -1.99
C ILE A 215 11.52 8.24 -2.17
N GLY A 216 11.09 8.50 -3.40
CA GLY A 216 9.71 8.84 -3.73
C GLY A 216 8.74 7.73 -3.34
N LEU A 217 9.05 6.48 -3.69
CA LEU A 217 8.22 5.32 -3.37
C LEU A 217 8.18 5.03 -1.86
N THR A 218 9.32 5.11 -1.17
CA THR A 218 9.38 4.97 0.29
C THR A 218 8.54 6.05 0.99
N THR A 219 8.57 7.28 0.46
CA THR A 219 7.75 8.39 0.94
C THR A 219 6.27 8.14 0.69
N LEU A 220 5.90 7.62 -0.50
CA LEU A 220 4.52 7.21 -0.79
C LEU A 220 4.02 6.17 0.21
N TYR A 221 4.79 5.11 0.48
CA TYR A 221 4.43 4.11 1.49
C TYR A 221 4.23 4.72 2.87
N LYS A 222 5.14 5.62 3.27
CA LYS A 222 5.06 6.26 4.59
C LYS A 222 3.83 7.13 4.74
N VAL A 223 3.53 7.94 3.71
CA VAL A 223 2.44 8.91 3.73
C VAL A 223 1.09 8.24 3.54
N ALA A 224 1.02 7.14 2.78
CA ALA A 224 -0.20 6.35 2.60
C ALA A 224 -0.70 5.73 3.92
N LEU A 225 0.21 5.28 4.79
CA LEU A 225 -0.15 4.61 6.05
C LEU A 225 -0.71 5.60 7.10
N PRO A 226 -1.92 5.37 7.64
CA PRO A 226 -2.45 6.12 8.77
C PRO A 226 -1.60 5.99 10.03
N LYS A 227 -1.19 4.75 10.38
CA LYS A 227 -0.19 4.48 11.42
C LYS A 227 1.16 4.25 10.74
N SER A 228 1.88 5.35 10.52
CA SER A 228 3.11 5.34 9.72
C SER A 228 4.26 4.59 10.41
N LEU A 229 4.93 3.72 9.65
CA LEU A 229 6.15 3.05 10.09
C LEU A 229 7.39 3.98 9.95
N PRO A 230 8.48 3.68 10.67
CA PRO A 230 9.76 4.36 10.45
C PRO A 230 10.22 4.24 8.99
N TRP A 231 10.77 5.33 8.43
CA TRP A 231 11.06 5.42 6.99
C TRP A 231 12.01 4.32 6.48
N HIS A 232 13.04 3.97 7.26
CA HIS A 232 13.98 2.89 6.91
C HIS A 232 13.34 1.50 6.78
N ARG A 233 12.19 1.25 7.42
CA ARG A 233 11.47 -0.03 7.33
C ARG A 233 10.78 -0.21 5.98
N LEU A 234 10.41 0.89 5.34
CA LEU A 234 9.68 0.89 4.08
C LEU A 234 10.61 0.84 2.86
N LEU A 235 11.90 1.09 3.08
CA LEU A 235 12.93 1.12 2.04
C LEU A 235 13.12 -0.24 1.36
N ALA A 236 13.02 -1.33 2.12
CA ALA A 236 13.25 -2.68 1.60
C ALA A 236 12.19 -3.06 0.55
N GLY A 237 10.92 -2.79 0.82
CA GLY A 237 9.85 -2.98 -0.16
C GLY A 237 9.96 -2.04 -1.37
N ALA A 238 10.43 -0.81 -1.17
CA ALA A 238 10.68 0.11 -2.29
C ALA A 238 11.79 -0.44 -3.21
N LEU A 239 12.84 -1.05 -2.65
CA LEU A 239 13.88 -1.73 -3.43
C LEU A 239 13.34 -2.93 -4.19
N VAL A 240 12.52 -3.78 -3.55
CA VAL A 240 11.87 -4.93 -4.20
C VAL A 240 10.98 -4.46 -5.35
N ALA A 241 10.15 -3.44 -5.14
CA ALA A 241 9.34 -2.83 -6.17
C ALA A 241 10.19 -2.29 -7.33
N GLY A 242 11.26 -1.55 -7.04
CA GLY A 242 12.17 -1.02 -8.05
C GLY A 242 12.83 -2.12 -8.89
N VAL A 243 13.34 -3.18 -8.25
CA VAL A 243 13.95 -4.33 -8.95
C VAL A 243 12.92 -5.07 -9.81
N PHE A 244 11.72 -5.34 -9.27
CA PHE A 244 10.65 -5.97 -10.02
C PHE A 244 10.25 -5.11 -11.22
N PHE A 245 10.09 -3.80 -11.04
CA PHE A 245 9.69 -2.88 -12.10
C PHE A 245 10.74 -2.81 -13.22
N MET A 246 12.03 -2.82 -12.90
CA MET A 246 13.10 -2.88 -13.89
C MET A 246 13.09 -4.21 -14.67
N ALA A 247 12.88 -5.34 -13.99
CA ALA A 247 12.74 -6.64 -14.63
C ALA A 247 11.51 -6.69 -15.54
N ALA A 248 10.36 -6.20 -15.06
CA ALA A 248 9.12 -6.12 -15.82
C ALA A 248 9.24 -5.18 -17.04
N SER A 249 9.90 -4.04 -16.90
CA SER A 249 10.18 -3.12 -18.00
C SER A 249 11.05 -3.75 -19.08
N THR A 250 12.06 -4.52 -18.68
CA THR A 250 12.91 -5.29 -19.60
C THR A 250 12.13 -6.38 -20.31
N GLY A 251 11.29 -7.13 -19.57
CA GLY A 251 10.41 -8.15 -20.11
C GLY A 251 9.38 -7.58 -21.09
N LEU A 252 8.77 -6.43 -20.75
CA LEU A 252 7.84 -5.72 -21.62
C LEU A 252 8.52 -5.26 -22.91
N ARG A 253 9.75 -4.72 -22.82
CA ARG A 253 10.54 -4.34 -24.01
C ARG A 253 10.79 -5.54 -24.93
N TRP A 254 11.16 -6.69 -24.36
CA TRP A 254 11.35 -7.92 -25.12
C TRP A 254 10.05 -8.39 -25.79
N TYR A 255 8.94 -8.40 -25.04
CA TYR A 255 7.61 -8.77 -25.56
C TYR A 255 7.18 -7.87 -26.73
N LEU A 256 7.32 -6.55 -26.59
CA LEU A 256 6.98 -5.60 -27.65
C LEU A 256 7.88 -5.78 -28.88
N GLY A 257 9.18 -6.03 -28.68
CA GLY A 257 10.11 -6.36 -29.77
C GLY A 257 9.69 -7.62 -30.53
N PHE A 258 9.26 -8.65 -29.82
CA PHE A 258 8.75 -9.88 -30.41
C PHE A 258 7.46 -9.63 -31.22
N VAL A 259 6.46 -8.98 -30.63
CA VAL A 259 5.17 -8.69 -31.31
C VAL A 259 5.36 -7.83 -32.55
N THR A 260 6.19 -6.79 -32.47
CA THR A 260 6.47 -5.91 -33.62
C THR A 260 7.22 -6.63 -34.74
N SER A 261 8.00 -7.67 -34.44
CA SER A 261 8.69 -8.47 -35.46
C SER A 261 7.76 -9.43 -36.25
N THR A 262 6.60 -9.79 -35.69
CA THR A 262 5.67 -10.77 -36.30
C THR A 262 4.68 -10.18 -37.32
N GLY A 263 4.74 -8.87 -37.58
CA GLY A 263 3.87 -8.18 -38.54
C GLY A 263 2.86 -7.23 -37.87
N TYR A 264 2.69 -6.04 -38.45
CA TYR A 264 1.98 -4.87 -37.91
C TYR A 264 0.45 -4.98 -37.84
N THR A 265 -0.13 -6.18 -37.68
CA THR A 265 -1.60 -6.37 -37.65
C THR A 265 -2.26 -5.58 -36.52
N TYR A 266 -1.52 -5.24 -35.46
CA TYR A 266 -1.99 -4.47 -34.31
C TYR A 266 -1.38 -3.06 -34.21
N GLY A 267 -0.81 -2.51 -35.29
CA GLY A 267 0.03 -1.30 -35.25
C GLY A 267 -0.55 -0.11 -34.49
N ALA A 268 -1.80 0.28 -34.77
CA ALA A 268 -2.44 1.42 -34.09
C ALA A 268 -2.84 1.13 -32.63
N LEU A 269 -3.07 -0.14 -32.27
CA LEU A 269 -3.43 -0.57 -30.91
C LEU A 269 -2.18 -0.89 -30.05
N ALA A 270 -1.02 -1.06 -30.68
CA ALA A 270 0.21 -1.45 -30.00
C ALA A 270 0.62 -0.43 -28.92
N THR A 271 0.52 0.86 -29.21
CA THR A 271 0.93 1.92 -28.26
C THR A 271 0.03 1.97 -27.01
N PRO A 272 -1.33 2.04 -27.12
CA PRO A 272 -2.19 1.98 -25.94
C PRO A 272 -2.03 0.69 -25.12
N ILE A 273 -1.87 -0.47 -25.79
CA ILE A 273 -1.67 -1.75 -25.11
C ILE A 273 -0.33 -1.76 -24.37
N ALA A 274 0.75 -1.30 -25.01
CA ALA A 274 2.07 -1.18 -24.39
C ALA A 274 2.03 -0.28 -23.15
N PHE A 275 1.35 0.86 -23.24
CA PHE A 275 1.21 1.79 -22.12
C PHE A 275 0.37 1.20 -20.97
N LEU A 276 -0.72 0.50 -21.28
CA LEU A 276 -1.54 -0.19 -20.29
C LEU A 276 -0.74 -1.29 -19.57
N LEU A 277 0.04 -2.09 -20.31
CA LEU A 277 0.92 -3.11 -19.70
C LEU A 277 2.03 -2.46 -18.85
N PHE A 278 2.61 -1.36 -19.31
CA PHE A 278 3.62 -0.62 -18.55
C PHE A 278 3.07 -0.11 -17.22
N THR A 279 1.90 0.54 -17.24
CA THR A 279 1.24 1.05 -16.03
C THR A 279 0.74 -0.08 -15.13
N PHE A 280 0.32 -1.20 -15.70
CA PHE A 280 0.00 -2.43 -14.97
C PHE A 280 1.19 -2.96 -14.18
N PHE A 281 2.35 -3.13 -14.82
CA PHE A 281 3.55 -3.59 -14.13
C PHE A 281 4.09 -2.56 -13.12
N LEU A 282 3.91 -1.27 -13.39
CA LEU A 282 4.19 -0.21 -12.41
C LEU A 282 3.32 -0.37 -11.17
N GLY A 283 2.02 -0.55 -11.34
CA GLY A 283 1.11 -0.74 -10.21
C GLY A 283 1.38 -2.05 -9.46
N PHE A 284 1.63 -3.14 -10.19
CA PHE A 284 2.01 -4.42 -9.61
C PHE A 284 3.28 -4.29 -8.75
N ALA A 285 4.30 -3.59 -9.24
CA ALA A 285 5.54 -3.36 -8.50
C ALA A 285 5.29 -2.62 -7.17
N VAL A 286 4.48 -1.55 -7.22
CA VAL A 286 4.16 -0.74 -6.04
C VAL A 286 3.41 -1.57 -4.99
N VAL A 287 2.41 -2.35 -5.41
CA VAL A 287 1.64 -3.22 -4.50
C VAL A 287 2.53 -4.34 -3.94
N LEU A 288 3.33 -5.01 -4.78
CA LEU A 288 4.27 -6.05 -4.35
C LEU A 288 5.26 -5.54 -3.30
N GLY A 289 5.79 -4.33 -3.47
CA GLY A 289 6.67 -3.71 -2.47
C GLY A 289 5.95 -3.37 -1.16
N ALA A 290 4.67 -3.00 -1.21
CA ALA A 290 3.86 -2.76 -0.02
C ALA A 290 3.61 -4.06 0.76
N GLU A 291 3.28 -5.15 0.06
CA GLU A 291 3.14 -6.49 0.64
C GLU A 291 4.44 -6.97 1.28
N PHE A 292 5.57 -6.76 0.59
CA PHE A 292 6.87 -7.10 1.14
C PHE A 292 7.19 -6.30 2.41
N ASN A 293 6.87 -5.01 2.44
CA ASN A 293 7.03 -4.19 3.65
C ASN A 293 6.17 -4.71 4.80
N ALA A 294 4.92 -5.11 4.51
CA ALA A 294 4.02 -5.65 5.51
C ALA A 294 4.50 -7.00 6.06
N THR A 295 4.98 -7.92 5.21
CA THR A 295 5.52 -9.21 5.67
C THR A 295 6.81 -9.03 6.45
N VAL A 296 7.70 -8.10 6.07
CA VAL A 296 8.88 -7.76 6.87
C VAL A 296 8.47 -7.27 8.26
N GLN A 297 7.40 -6.47 8.36
CA GLN A 297 6.87 -6.00 9.63
C GLN A 297 6.26 -7.14 10.47
N GLU A 298 5.63 -8.15 9.86
CA GLU A 298 5.14 -9.35 10.58
C GLU A 298 6.27 -10.18 11.19
N PHE A 299 7.37 -10.39 10.45
CA PHE A 299 8.49 -11.21 10.92
C PHE A 299 9.42 -10.44 11.89
N TRP A 300 9.56 -9.13 11.70
CA TRP A 300 10.42 -8.26 12.51
C TRP A 300 9.69 -6.98 12.92
N PRO A 301 8.76 -7.03 13.89
CA PRO A 301 7.95 -5.88 14.26
C PRO A 301 8.83 -4.72 14.71
N ALA A 302 8.60 -3.55 14.12
CA ALA A 302 9.16 -2.29 14.61
C ALA A 302 8.64 -1.99 16.02
N ARG A 303 9.51 -1.46 16.89
CA ARG A 303 9.08 -0.97 18.21
C ARG A 303 8.07 0.16 18.02
N ALA A 304 7.03 0.18 18.85
CA ALA A 304 6.01 1.24 18.85
C ALA A 304 6.67 2.63 18.85
N THR A 305 6.14 3.55 18.06
CA THR A 305 6.66 4.91 17.96
C THR A 305 6.54 5.58 19.33
N ARG A 306 7.49 6.44 19.73
CA ARG A 306 7.43 7.16 21.02
C ARG A 306 6.09 7.87 21.24
N MET A 307 5.45 8.34 20.17
CA MET A 307 4.13 8.96 20.19
C MET A 307 2.99 7.98 20.51
N GLU A 308 3.08 6.73 20.02
CA GLU A 308 2.13 5.65 20.32
C GLU A 308 2.30 5.21 21.77
N GLN A 309 3.55 5.03 22.22
CA GLN A 309 3.85 4.78 23.63
C GLN A 309 3.32 5.90 24.53
N MET A 310 3.46 7.17 24.12
CA MET A 310 2.91 8.31 24.85
C MET A 310 1.38 8.31 24.87
N ARG A 311 0.73 8.02 23.73
CA ARG A 311 -0.74 7.89 23.65
C ARG A 311 -1.26 6.74 24.51
N GLU A 312 -0.61 5.59 24.48
CA GLU A 312 -0.95 4.44 25.32
C GLU A 312 -0.77 4.77 26.79
N TRP A 313 0.32 5.46 27.15
CA TRP A 313 0.56 5.94 28.51
C TRP A 313 -0.51 6.95 28.95
N LEU A 314 -0.88 7.91 28.11
CA LEU A 314 -1.96 8.87 28.37
C LEU A 314 -3.33 8.20 28.46
N ALA A 315 -3.59 7.20 27.61
CA ALA A 315 -4.82 6.42 27.66
C ALA A 315 -4.92 5.63 28.97
N ALA A 316 -3.82 4.98 29.37
CA ALA A 316 -3.71 4.27 30.65
C ALA A 316 -3.98 5.20 31.85
N GLN A 317 -3.42 6.41 31.82
CA GLN A 317 -3.61 7.41 32.87
C GLN A 317 -5.07 7.91 32.94
N ASN A 318 -5.72 8.14 31.79
CA ASN A 318 -7.13 8.53 31.73
C ASN A 318 -8.09 7.42 32.17
N THR A 319 -7.73 6.15 31.98
CA THR A 319 -8.50 5.02 32.55
C THR A 319 -8.37 4.94 34.07
N ASP A 320 -7.16 5.10 34.61
CA ASP A 320 -6.93 5.08 36.06
C ASP A 320 -7.61 6.26 36.78
N GLU A 321 -7.67 7.44 36.15
CA GLU A 321 -8.33 8.62 36.71
C GLU A 321 -9.87 8.47 36.77
N LYS A 322 -10.48 7.75 35.82
CA LYS A 322 -11.93 7.45 35.83
C LYS A 322 -12.31 6.34 36.83
N THR A 323 -11.35 5.53 37.28
CA THR A 323 -11.53 4.51 38.34
C THR A 323 -10.78 4.85 39.63
N GLY A 324 -10.41 6.12 39.83
CA GLY A 324 -9.70 6.58 41.01
C GLY A 324 -10.54 6.47 42.30
N PRO A 325 -9.90 6.39 43.49
CA PRO A 325 -10.55 6.16 44.79
C PRO A 325 -11.63 7.18 45.20
N VAL A 326 -11.74 8.30 44.47
CA VAL A 326 -12.63 9.41 44.80
C VAL A 326 -14.11 9.05 44.61
N THR A 327 -14.43 8.11 43.72
CA THR A 327 -15.79 7.56 43.56
C THR A 327 -16.18 6.66 44.74
N ASN A 328 -15.23 5.96 45.35
CA ASN A 328 -15.45 5.19 46.58
C ASN A 328 -15.44 6.09 47.83
N LEU A 329 -14.67 7.19 47.81
CA LEU A 329 -14.63 8.15 48.93
C LEU A 329 -15.93 8.94 49.04
N THR A 330 -16.52 9.34 47.92
CA THR A 330 -17.84 10.02 47.91
C THR A 330 -18.97 9.11 48.37
N TRP A 331 -18.89 7.80 48.11
CA TRP A 331 -19.86 6.84 48.62
C TRP A 331 -19.69 6.61 50.15
N HIS A 332 -18.46 6.47 50.64
CA HIS A 332 -18.20 6.27 52.08
C HIS A 332 -18.46 7.51 52.94
N LEU A 333 -18.32 8.72 52.39
CA LEU A 333 -18.68 9.96 53.08
C LEU A 333 -20.20 10.22 53.11
N ALA A 334 -20.95 9.71 52.14
CA ALA A 334 -22.40 9.87 52.08
C ALA A 334 -23.17 8.94 53.06
N THR A 335 -22.51 7.95 53.66
CA THR A 335 -23.15 6.94 54.54
C THR A 335 -22.60 6.87 55.95
N SER A 336 -21.65 7.74 56.32
CA SER A 336 -21.10 7.75 57.67
C SER A 336 -21.97 8.61 58.61
N PRO A 337 -22.53 8.05 59.70
CA PRO A 337 -23.29 8.84 60.67
C PRO A 337 -22.34 9.75 61.46
N ILE A 338 -22.64 11.04 61.47
CA ILE A 338 -21.88 12.07 62.20
C ILE A 338 -22.01 11.80 63.71
N ARG A 339 -20.95 11.31 64.36
CA ARG A 339 -20.84 11.28 65.83
C ARG A 339 -20.26 12.60 66.33
N ILE A 340 -21.07 13.40 67.01
CA ILE A 340 -20.61 14.55 67.79
C ILE A 340 -20.22 14.01 69.16
N SER A 341 -18.92 13.90 69.43
CA SER A 341 -18.39 13.51 70.74
C SER A 341 -18.13 14.76 71.56
N GLY A 342 -18.93 14.99 72.61
CA GLY A 342 -18.66 15.97 73.64
C GLY A 342 -17.73 15.35 74.69
N ASP A 343 -16.56 15.95 74.88
CA ASP A 343 -15.56 15.50 75.86
C ASP A 343 -15.62 16.36 77.14
N LYS A 344 -15.44 15.72 78.29
CA LYS A 344 -15.20 16.39 79.58
C LYS A 344 -14.29 15.48 80.42
N ALA A 345 -13.01 15.86 80.46
CA ALA A 345 -12.07 15.93 81.60
C ALA A 345 -12.04 14.75 82.62
N ASP A 346 -10.93 14.23 83.14
CA ASP A 346 -9.46 14.43 83.06
C ASP A 346 -8.86 13.30 83.98
N PRO A 347 -7.62 13.32 84.49
CA PRO A 347 -6.50 12.47 84.07
C PRO A 347 -6.03 11.44 85.13
N ALA A 348 -5.35 10.37 84.71
CA ALA A 348 -4.30 9.74 85.53
C ALA A 348 -3.44 8.75 84.71
N THR A 349 -2.14 8.78 85.00
CA THR A 349 -1.10 7.76 84.75
C THR A 349 -0.42 7.68 83.36
N VAL A 350 0.76 8.31 83.34
CA VAL A 350 1.98 8.03 82.54
C VAL A 350 2.86 7.08 83.40
N PRO A 351 3.93 6.36 82.96
CA PRO A 351 4.55 6.11 81.64
C PRO A 351 4.93 4.62 81.34
N SER A 352 5.58 4.41 80.19
CA SER A 352 6.94 3.80 80.07
C SER A 352 7.12 2.43 79.37
N TYR A 353 7.98 2.49 78.33
CA TYR A 353 8.99 1.53 77.80
C TYR A 353 8.63 0.09 77.40
N GLY A 354 9.10 -0.27 76.18
CA GLY A 354 9.37 -1.67 75.81
C GLY A 354 9.64 -1.87 74.31
N ARG A 355 10.91 -2.05 73.95
CA ARG A 355 11.36 -2.66 72.67
C ARG A 355 11.71 -4.14 72.97
N PRO A 356 12.17 -4.94 71.98
CA PRO A 356 11.49 -5.72 70.95
C PRO A 356 11.60 -7.27 71.19
N ARG A 357 10.90 -8.12 70.42
CA ARG A 357 11.40 -9.40 69.81
C ARG A 357 10.33 -10.48 69.56
N SER A 358 10.34 -10.96 68.30
CA SER A 358 10.36 -12.34 67.80
C SER A 358 9.41 -13.45 68.29
N ARG A 359 8.93 -14.19 67.28
CA ARG A 359 8.86 -15.68 67.17
C ARG A 359 7.89 -16.43 68.08
N GLN A 360 6.91 -17.09 67.48
CA GLN A 360 6.73 -18.56 67.37
C GLN A 360 5.27 -18.82 66.96
N THR A 361 5.03 -19.52 65.85
CA THR A 361 4.86 -20.99 65.78
C THR A 361 3.66 -21.47 66.56
N GLU A 362 2.58 -21.85 65.87
CA GLU A 362 1.71 -22.90 66.38
C GLU A 362 0.90 -23.56 65.27
N SER A 363 1.20 -24.82 65.04
CA SER A 363 0.39 -25.81 64.34
C SER A 363 -0.55 -26.47 65.35
N ARG A 364 -1.87 -26.47 65.11
CA ARG A 364 -2.81 -27.49 65.62
C ARG A 364 -4.06 -27.49 64.71
N GLN A 365 -4.34 -28.57 63.99
CA GLN A 365 -4.97 -29.84 64.39
C GLN A 365 -6.51 -29.80 64.32
N SER A 366 -7.02 -30.78 63.56
CA SER A 366 -8.20 -31.62 63.78
C SER A 366 -9.63 -31.12 63.52
N GLU A 367 -10.34 -31.99 62.78
CA GLU A 367 -11.79 -32.28 62.82
C GLU A 367 -12.76 -31.30 62.13
N SER A 368 -13.82 -31.71 61.43
CA SER A 368 -14.39 -33.01 61.01
C SER A 368 -15.64 -32.72 60.14
N ARG A 369 -16.15 -33.73 59.42
CA ARG A 369 -17.35 -33.80 58.52
C ARG A 369 -17.10 -33.44 57.05
N GLN A 370 -16.97 -34.35 56.07
CA GLN A 370 -17.51 -35.70 55.79
C GLN A 370 -18.90 -35.71 55.10
N ASN A 371 -18.87 -35.97 53.78
CA ASN A 371 -19.78 -36.76 52.91
C ASN A 371 -19.28 -36.55 51.46
N SER A 372 -18.55 -37.46 50.76
CA SER A 372 -18.91 -38.80 50.21
C SER A 372 -20.19 -38.77 49.35
N CYS A 373 -20.22 -39.11 48.05
CA CYS A 373 -19.73 -40.30 47.30
C CYS A 373 -19.07 -39.90 45.95
N VAL A 374 -18.02 -40.53 45.35
CA VAL A 374 -17.77 -41.93 44.86
C VAL A 374 -18.73 -42.26 43.69
N ASP A 375 -18.35 -42.57 42.43
CA ASP A 375 -17.39 -43.53 41.83
C ASP A 375 -16.89 -43.04 40.43
N GLN A 376 -15.60 -43.08 40.07
CA GLN A 376 -14.78 -44.13 39.41
C GLN A 376 -14.80 -44.21 37.85
N ASP A 377 -13.68 -43.73 37.28
CA ASP A 377 -12.84 -44.08 36.09
C ASP A 377 -12.97 -45.48 35.40
N PRO A 378 -12.13 -45.89 34.40
CA PRO A 378 -11.69 -45.31 33.11
C PRO A 378 -11.65 -46.40 31.96
N CYS A 379 -10.97 -46.14 30.82
CA CYS A 379 -10.26 -47.05 29.86
C CYS A 379 -10.38 -46.51 28.40
N ASP A 380 -9.29 -46.10 27.70
CA ASP A 380 -8.31 -46.89 26.90
C ASP A 380 -8.99 -47.70 25.76
N GLU A 381 -8.57 -47.79 24.48
CA GLU A 381 -7.67 -47.10 23.53
C GLU A 381 -8.04 -47.67 22.11
N PRO A 382 -7.21 -47.76 21.04
CA PRO A 382 -7.53 -47.33 19.66
C PRO A 382 -7.82 -48.47 18.65
N HIS A 383 -8.09 -48.17 17.36
CA HIS A 383 -7.62 -48.96 16.19
C HIS A 383 -7.95 -48.33 14.81
N ALA A 384 -7.04 -48.55 13.86
CA ALA A 384 -7.07 -48.20 12.44
C ALA A 384 -7.71 -49.32 11.57
N ASP A 385 -8.25 -48.98 10.38
CA ASP A 385 -7.83 -49.51 9.05
C ASP A 385 -8.88 -49.36 7.92
N ALA A 386 -8.39 -48.81 6.80
CA ALA A 386 -8.51 -49.24 5.40
C ALA A 386 -9.87 -49.44 4.63
N LYS A 387 -9.80 -48.96 3.37
CA LYS A 387 -10.40 -49.43 2.09
C LYS A 387 -11.57 -48.64 1.45
N SER A 388 -11.25 -48.07 0.28
CA SER A 388 -12.12 -47.82 -0.89
C SER A 388 -12.49 -49.16 -1.58
N PRO A 389 -13.62 -49.30 -2.31
CA PRO A 389 -13.68 -48.91 -3.73
C PRO A 389 -15.02 -48.34 -4.24
N ALA A 390 -14.99 -47.91 -5.51
CA ALA A 390 -16.02 -47.28 -6.33
C ALA A 390 -17.26 -48.14 -6.69
N ALA A 391 -18.37 -47.46 -7.04
CA ALA A 391 -19.42 -47.83 -8.03
C ALA A 391 -20.36 -46.62 -8.20
N ASP A 392 -20.40 -45.96 -9.37
CA ASP A 392 -21.33 -46.21 -10.49
C ASP A 392 -22.83 -46.14 -10.10
N CYS A 393 -23.49 -45.04 -10.48
CA CYS A 393 -24.90 -45.01 -10.88
C CYS A 393 -25.09 -43.95 -11.97
N VAL A 394 -25.18 -44.43 -13.20
CA VAL A 394 -25.77 -43.78 -14.37
C VAL A 394 -27.28 -44.01 -14.31
N GLU A 395 -28.10 -42.99 -14.52
CA GLU A 395 -29.45 -43.18 -15.05
C GLU A 395 -29.80 -42.05 -16.02
N ALA A 396 -30.41 -42.42 -17.13
CA ALA A 396 -30.59 -41.62 -18.33
C ALA A 396 -32.06 -41.68 -18.80
N VAL A 397 -32.44 -40.71 -19.64
CA VAL A 397 -33.55 -40.71 -20.64
C VAL A 397 -34.98 -40.47 -20.06
N ASP A 398 -35.91 -39.66 -20.59
CA ASP A 398 -35.98 -38.47 -21.50
C ASP A 398 -37.51 -38.04 -21.57
N PRO A 399 -37.98 -37.07 -22.42
CA PRO A 399 -39.09 -36.11 -22.15
C PRO A 399 -40.48 -36.51 -22.74
N PRO A 400 -41.48 -35.59 -22.85
CA PRO A 400 -41.62 -34.81 -24.11
C PRO A 400 -42.30 -33.41 -24.08
N SER A 401 -41.93 -32.61 -25.09
CA SER A 401 -42.68 -31.72 -26.02
C SER A 401 -43.73 -30.66 -25.57
N SER A 402 -43.49 -29.42 -26.02
CA SER A 402 -44.38 -28.53 -26.82
C SER A 402 -43.61 -27.22 -27.13
N GLY A 403 -43.66 -26.55 -28.28
CA GLY A 403 -44.38 -26.70 -29.54
C GLY A 403 -44.67 -25.31 -30.15
N SER A 404 -43.95 -24.93 -31.23
CA SER A 404 -44.37 -23.99 -32.31
C SER A 404 -44.44 -22.48 -31.95
N THR A 405 -44.15 -21.43 -32.75
CA THR A 405 -44.12 -21.14 -34.22
C THR A 405 -43.40 -19.77 -34.46
N PRO A 406 -42.87 -19.46 -35.67
CA PRO A 406 -42.05 -18.27 -35.96
C PRO A 406 -42.80 -17.09 -36.63
N ALA A 407 -42.21 -15.87 -36.59
CA ALA A 407 -42.66 -14.68 -37.35
C ALA A 407 -41.55 -14.29 -38.36
N ARG A 408 -41.74 -14.44 -39.67
CA ARG A 408 -42.53 -13.68 -40.67
C ARG A 408 -41.75 -12.50 -41.29
N LEU A 409 -41.27 -12.76 -42.50
CA LEU A 409 -40.72 -11.85 -43.52
C LEU A 409 -41.84 -11.10 -44.28
N THR A 410 -41.41 -10.08 -45.04
CA THR A 410 -42.11 -9.17 -46.00
C THR A 410 -42.61 -7.85 -45.36
N ARG A 411 -42.46 -6.66 -45.96
CA ARG A 411 -42.44 -6.26 -47.39
C ARG A 411 -42.05 -4.77 -47.50
N GLY A 412 -41.52 -4.29 -48.64
CA GLY A 412 -41.52 -2.86 -48.94
C GLY A 412 -40.60 -2.37 -50.07
N GLN A 413 -40.87 -2.78 -51.32
CA GLN A 413 -40.38 -2.08 -52.51
C GLN A 413 -41.39 -1.00 -52.93
N SER A 414 -40.90 0.14 -53.41
CA SER A 414 -41.64 1.02 -54.32
C SER A 414 -40.68 1.68 -55.33
N PRO A 415 -41.10 1.87 -56.59
CA PRO A 415 -40.27 2.35 -57.70
C PRO A 415 -40.34 3.87 -57.85
N LEU A 416 -39.43 4.49 -58.62
CA LEU A 416 -39.73 5.58 -59.57
C LEU A 416 -38.47 6.11 -60.31
N ARG A 417 -38.64 6.22 -61.64
CA ARG A 417 -38.14 7.23 -62.60
C ARG A 417 -36.69 7.23 -63.13
N SER A 418 -36.60 6.86 -64.41
CA SER A 418 -35.83 7.54 -65.49
C SER A 418 -36.51 8.91 -65.83
N PRO A 419 -35.90 9.88 -66.58
CA PRO A 419 -35.30 9.70 -67.92
C PRO A 419 -34.03 10.54 -68.25
N SER A 420 -33.15 10.02 -69.11
CA SER A 420 -32.62 10.62 -70.36
C SER A 420 -31.52 9.74 -70.93
#